data_AF-A0A5A7YGX4-F1
#
_entry.id   AF-A0A5A7YGX4-F1
#
_cell.length_a   1.000
_cell.length_b   1.000
_cell.length_c   1.000
_cell.angle_alpha   90.00
_cell.angle_beta   90.00
_cell.angle_gamma   90.00
#
_symmetry.space_group_name_H-M   'P 1'
#
loop_
_entity.id
_entity.type
_entity.pdbx_description
1 polymer ?
#
loop_
_entity_poly.entity_id
_entity_poly.type
_entity_poly.pdbx_seq_one_letter_code
_entity_poly.pdbx_strand_id
1 'polypeptide(L)' 'MTELDRSRDELLDELRSAYEKGASIRTLVASTGKSYGSIHSMLRESGTTMRSRGGPNHRRRQH' A
#
# COMPACT_ATOMS: atom_id res chain seq x y z
N MET A 1 -5.35 -18.47 -14.10
CA MET A 1 -6.72 -17.93 -14.27
C MET A 1 -6.84 -16.70 -13.37
N THR A 2 -6.54 -15.50 -13.87
CA THR A 2 -6.48 -14.27 -13.04
C THR A 2 -7.78 -13.49 -13.18
N GLU A 3 -8.79 -13.83 -12.38
CA GLU A 3 -10.12 -13.17 -12.36
C GLU A 3 -10.12 -11.74 -11.79
N LEU A 4 -8.97 -11.07 -11.68
CA LEU A 4 -8.84 -9.84 -10.91
C LEU A 4 -8.56 -8.58 -11.73
N ASP A 5 -8.39 -8.69 -13.05
CA ASP A 5 -7.82 -7.59 -13.85
C ASP A 5 -8.77 -6.39 -13.96
N ARG A 6 -10.09 -6.61 -14.10
CA ARG A 6 -11.06 -5.50 -14.17
C ARG A 6 -11.24 -4.76 -12.84
N SER A 7 -11.13 -5.46 -11.71
CA SER A 7 -11.12 -4.81 -10.38
C SER A 7 -9.75 -4.27 -10.00
N ARG A 8 -8.68 -4.55 -10.76
CA ARG A 8 -7.34 -4.13 -10.37
C ARG A 8 -7.18 -2.63 -10.42
N ASP A 9 -7.64 -1.99 -11.50
CA ASP A 9 -7.60 -0.52 -11.64
C ASP A 9 -8.44 0.18 -10.58
N GLU A 10 -9.67 -0.28 -10.35
CA GLU A 10 -10.53 0.25 -9.29
C GLU A 10 -9.90 0.07 -7.91
N LEU A 11 -9.30 -1.10 -7.65
CA LEU A 11 -8.59 -1.36 -6.40
C LEU A 11 -7.34 -0.48 -6.27
N LEU A 12 -6.60 -0.25 -7.36
CA LEU A 12 -5.44 0.64 -7.37
C LEU A 12 -5.84 2.07 -7.01
N ASP A 13 -6.94 2.56 -7.59
CA ASP A 13 -7.47 3.89 -7.31
C ASP A 13 -8.02 4.01 -5.89
N GLU A 14 -8.71 2.98 -5.39
CA GLU A 14 -9.21 2.92 -4.01
C GLU A 14 -8.06 2.89 -2.99
N LEU A 15 -7.03 2.06 -3.24
CA LEU A 15 -5.82 1.96 -2.42
C LEU A 15 -5.07 3.28 -2.37
N ARG A 16 -4.90 3.92 -3.54
CA ARG A 16 -4.30 5.24 -3.68
C ARG A 16 -5.11 6.27 -2.90
N SER A 17 -6.41 6.36 -3.14
CA SER A 17 -7.31 7.33 -2.50
C SER A 17 -7.29 7.16 -0.97
N ALA A 18 -7.34 5.93 -0.47
CA ALA A 18 -7.23 5.63 0.95
C ALA A 18 -5.84 6.01 1.52
N TYR A 19 -4.75 5.73 0.79
CA TYR A 19 -3.40 6.12 1.19
C TYR A 19 -3.23 7.65 1.22
N GLU A 20 -3.75 8.36 0.23
CA GLU A 20 -3.75 9.83 0.15
C GLU A 20 -4.58 10.45 1.27
N LYS A 21 -5.70 9.82 1.66
CA LYS A 21 -6.48 10.17 2.86
C LYS A 21 -5.73 9.94 4.19
N GLY A 22 -4.56 9.30 4.16
CA GLY A 22 -3.73 9.05 5.34
C GLY A 22 -3.79 7.61 5.87
N ALA A 23 -4.45 6.69 5.16
CA ALA A 23 -4.40 5.27 5.54
C ALA A 23 -2.99 4.71 5.37
N SER A 24 -2.57 3.88 6.32
CA SER A 24 -1.29 3.17 6.24
C SER A 24 -1.41 1.91 5.38
N ILE A 25 -0.29 1.48 4.77
CA ILE A 25 -0.23 0.21 4.01
C ILE A 25 -0.79 -0.98 4.82
N ARG A 26 -0.58 -1.03 6.15
CA ARG A 26 -1.17 -2.06 7.02
C ARG A 26 -2.70 -2.03 7.05
N THR A 27 -3.29 -0.84 7.06
CA THR A 27 -4.75 -0.66 7.02
C THR A 27 -5.30 -1.13 5.66
N LEU A 28 -4.60 -0.79 4.58
CA LEU A 28 -4.96 -1.23 3.23
C LEU A 28 -4.90 -2.74 3.09
N VAL A 29 -3.83 -3.37 3.60
CA VAL A 29 -3.67 -4.84 3.69
C VAL A 29 -4.82 -5.47 4.48
N ALA A 30 -5.18 -4.90 5.63
CA ALA A 30 -6.28 -5.41 6.46
C ALA A 30 -7.65 -5.25 5.79
N SER A 31 -7.87 -4.15 5.05
CA SER A 31 -9.12 -3.86 4.36
C SER A 31 -9.32 -4.69 3.10
N THR A 32 -8.25 -4.93 2.33
CA THR A 32 -8.30 -5.67 1.07
C THR A 32 -7.98 -7.16 1.22
N GLY A 33 -7.52 -7.60 2.39
CA GLY A 33 -7.10 -8.98 2.65
C GLY A 33 -5.87 -9.41 1.84
N LYS A 34 -5.16 -8.48 1.20
CA LYS A 34 -4.00 -8.76 0.35
C LYS A 34 -2.69 -8.62 1.10
N SER A 35 -1.67 -9.32 0.63
CA SER A 35 -0.33 -9.24 1.22
C SER A 35 0.27 -7.84 1.11
N TYR A 36 1.12 -7.48 2.08
CA TYR A 36 1.88 -6.23 2.06
C TYR A 36 2.67 -6.05 0.76
N GLY A 37 3.30 -7.11 0.26
CA GLY A 37 4.05 -7.08 -1.00
C GLY A 37 3.16 -6.77 -2.20
N SER A 38 1.97 -7.37 -2.28
CA SER A 38 1.01 -7.06 -3.34
C SER A 38 0.52 -5.61 -3.26
N ILE A 39 0.19 -5.11 -2.06
CA ILE A 39 -0.25 -3.71 -1.87
C ILE A 39 0.88 -2.74 -2.17
N HIS A 40 2.12 -3.07 -1.82
CA HIS A 40 3.28 -2.24 -2.12
C HIS A 40 3.56 -2.17 -3.62
N SER A 41 3.51 -3.31 -4.33
CA SER A 41 3.61 -3.33 -5.79
C SER A 41 2.46 -2.54 -6.44
N MET A 42 1.22 -2.72 -5.98
CA MET A 42 0.06 -1.99 -6.49
C MET A 42 0.14 -0.48 -6.23
N LEU A 43 0.52 -0.04 -5.03
CA LEU A 43 0.76 1.38 -4.76
C LEU A 43 1.83 1.97 -5.69
N ARG A 44 2.88 1.19 -6.00
CA ARG A 44 3.92 1.59 -6.93
C ARG A 44 3.45 1.61 -8.39
N GLU A 45 2.63 0.64 -8.80
CA GLU A 45 1.98 0.58 -10.12
C GLU A 45 0.99 1.73 -10.32
N SER A 46 0.23 2.10 -9.27
CA SER A 46 -0.73 3.22 -9.29
C SER A 46 -0.08 4.62 -9.39
N GLY A 47 1.25 4.70 -9.34
CA GLY A 47 1.97 5.97 -9.31
C GLY A 47 1.74 6.79 -8.04
N THR A 48 1.22 6.16 -6.97
CA THR A 48 1.02 6.84 -5.69
C THR A 48 2.36 7.33 -5.15
N THR A 49 2.42 8.61 -4.77
CA THR A 49 3.61 9.16 -4.13
C THR A 49 3.76 8.51 -2.77
N MET A 50 4.63 7.51 -2.68
CA MET A 50 4.94 6.88 -1.40
C MET A 50 5.43 7.96 -0.45
N ARG A 51 4.64 8.21 0.59
CA ARG A 51 5.09 9.01 1.72
C ARG A 51 6.23 8.20 2.31
N SER A 52 7.46 8.64 2.06
CA SER A 52 8.64 8.20 2.82
C SER A 52 8.19 8.13 4.25
N ARG A 53 8.32 6.96 4.89
CA ARG A 53 7.87 6.73 6.26
C ARG A 53 8.67 7.69 7.15
N GLY A 54 8.14 8.90 7.25
CA GLY A 54 8.79 10.08 7.80
C GLY A 54 8.67 10.02 9.29
N GLY A 55 9.51 9.20 9.87
CA GLY A 55 9.83 9.18 11.28
C GLY A 55 11.18 8.49 11.39
N PRO A 56 12.17 9.06 12.10
CA PRO A 56 13.45 8.42 12.32
C PRO A 56 13.23 7.07 12.99
N ASN A 57 13.11 6.01 12.18
CA ASN A 57 13.14 4.64 12.61
C ASN A 57 14.62 4.30 12.86
N HIS A 58 15.22 5.03 13.81
CA HIS A 58 16.39 4.59 14.55
C HIS A 58 15.95 3.34 15.30
N ARG A 59 15.91 2.19 14.61
CA ARG A 59 16.32 0.95 15.25
C ARG A 59 17.79 1.16 15.60
N ARG A 60 18.04 1.78 16.75
CA ARG A 60 19.25 1.47 17.51
C ARG A 60 19.23 -0.05 17.62
N ARG A 61 20.05 -0.71 16.81
CA ARG A 61 20.57 -2.02 17.17
C ARG A 61 21.33 -1.78 18.47
N GLN A 62 20.67 -2.05 19.58
CA GLN A 62 21.36 -2.32 20.84
C GLN A 62 22.00 -3.68 20.64
N HIS A 63 23.30 -3.69 20.31
CA HIS A 63 24.19 -4.79 20.66
C HIS A 63 25.63 -4.32 20.67
#